data_AF-A0AAV5TAF6-F1
#
_entry.id   AF-A0AAV5TAF6-F1
#
_cell.length_a   1.000
_cell.length_b   1.000
_cell.length_c   1.000
_cell.angle_alpha   90.00
_cell.angle_beta   90.00
_cell.angle_gamma   90.00
#
_symmetry.space_group_name_H-M   'P 1'
#
loop_
_entity.id
_entity.type
_entity.pdbx_description
1 polymer ?
#
loop_
_entity_poly.entity_id
_entity_poly.type
_entity_poly.pdbx_seq_one_letter_code
_entity_poly.pdbx_strand_id
1 'polypeptide(L)'
;MHCDFPHFIMLNSTIYAEAPCAFYAIRTIDVSVHLFDLMLVPFSCIAVIRAGVMHRNFRLQVCLADLYFVIGIISRFVILYYELNDIPFREDDCILNTAEILRLFALDYFCTIVFSLAIERMVATHFWSWYEKCSPSTLLVLLGVELLSLVPDLTLPFLSRAGIISHVYVFVFQVVAWTSSVLIFLRIYHVNVSLSKGMAKGAVLETYSVARTFQVRENIEVFRYMFSMVAPAAIVSLPAFLCFAFRAYGPHDWYLARHLVWASFDIFCALFGLAYLVSSIISNQRIYKEFLNIGIVSLLLSKCGREEALKVSKIRQILFLNFSNLLDEIPA
;
A
#
# COMPACT_ATOMS: atom_id res chain seq x y z
N MET A 1 35.57 12.46 -3.91
CA MET A 1 34.18 12.02 -4.14
C MET A 1 33.71 11.39 -2.83
N HIS A 2 33.35 12.24 -1.86
CA HIS A 2 32.79 11.74 -0.60
C HIS A 2 31.43 11.15 -0.93
N CYS A 3 31.24 9.89 -0.59
CA CYS A 3 30.00 9.19 -0.78
C CYS A 3 28.94 9.85 0.11
N ASP A 4 28.20 10.80 -0.46
CA ASP A 4 26.88 11.20 0.02
C ASP A 4 25.95 10.00 -0.20
N PHE A 5 26.17 8.92 0.53
CA PHE A 5 25.13 7.91 0.71
C PHE A 5 24.09 8.60 1.59
N PRO A 6 22.90 8.94 1.06
CA PRO A 6 21.86 9.49 1.91
C PRO A 6 21.38 8.33 2.79
N HIS A 7 21.99 8.17 3.96
CA HIS A 7 21.36 7.43 5.03
C HIS A 7 19.97 8.04 5.21
N PHE A 8 18.93 7.22 5.22
CA PHE A 8 17.56 7.70 5.38
C PHE A 8 17.29 8.21 6.82
N ILE A 9 18.29 8.10 7.69
CA ILE A 9 18.25 8.36 9.12
C ILE A 9 18.92 9.69 9.43
N MET A 10 18.25 10.53 10.22
CA MET A 10 18.78 11.82 10.66
C MET A 10 19.25 11.72 12.12
N LEU A 11 20.51 11.36 12.35
CA LEU A 11 21.08 11.17 13.70
C LEU A 11 21.69 12.42 14.33
N ASN A 12 21.44 13.61 13.78
CA ASN A 12 22.15 14.80 14.21
C ASN A 12 21.32 15.66 15.18
N SER A 13 21.57 15.52 16.49
CA SER A 13 20.95 16.38 17.52
C SER A 13 21.25 17.85 17.36
N THR A 14 22.35 18.24 16.69
CA THR A 14 22.63 19.66 16.48
C THR A 14 21.54 20.32 15.63
N ILE A 15 20.91 19.58 14.72
CA ILE A 15 19.81 20.07 13.87
C ILE A 15 18.52 20.21 14.68
N TYR A 16 18.27 19.27 15.59
CA TYR A 16 17.13 19.35 16.51
C TYR A 16 17.21 20.61 17.39
N ALA A 17 18.41 21.02 17.79
CA ALA A 17 18.61 22.23 18.58
C ALA A 17 18.26 23.53 17.82
N GLU A 18 18.33 23.54 16.49
CA GLU A 18 17.96 24.71 15.67
C GLU A 18 16.44 24.96 15.63
N ALA A 19 15.62 23.90 15.66
CA ALA A 19 14.16 24.00 15.61
C ALA A 19 13.45 22.90 16.43
N PRO A 20 13.66 22.83 17.75
CA PRO A 20 13.25 21.68 18.56
C PRO A 20 11.73 21.47 18.55
N CYS A 21 10.95 22.54 18.69
CA CYS A 21 9.49 22.47 18.69
C CYS A 21 8.94 21.85 17.40
N ALA A 22 9.52 22.20 16.24
CA ALA A 22 9.06 21.68 14.95
C ALA A 22 9.37 20.19 14.82
N PHE A 23 10.59 19.75 15.13
CA PHE A 23 10.96 18.34 15.05
C PHE A 23 10.18 17.48 16.05
N TYR A 24 10.02 17.92 17.30
CA TYR A 24 9.22 17.16 18.28
C TYR A 24 7.75 17.07 17.88
N ALA A 25 7.16 18.15 17.35
CA ALA A 25 5.79 18.11 16.83
C ALA A 25 5.66 17.10 15.66
N ILE A 26 6.60 17.15 14.71
CA ILE A 26 6.64 16.23 13.56
C ILE A 26 6.75 14.78 14.02
N ARG A 27 7.70 14.47 14.91
CA ARG A 27 7.88 13.10 15.43
C ARG A 27 6.68 12.62 16.25
N THR A 28 6.04 13.52 17.00
CA THR A 28 4.83 13.17 17.76
C THR A 28 3.68 12.79 16.84
N ILE A 29 3.49 13.53 15.74
CA ILE A 29 2.48 13.21 14.72
C ILE A 29 2.81 11.87 14.05
N ASP A 30 4.05 11.69 13.61
CA ASP A 30 4.54 10.44 12.97
C ASP A 30 4.26 9.20 13.84
N VAL A 31 4.68 9.25 15.12
CA VAL A 31 4.43 8.18 16.09
C VAL A 31 2.94 7.95 16.32
N SER A 32 2.15 9.01 16.43
CA SER A 32 0.70 8.89 16.68
C SER A 32 -0.03 8.21 15.52
N VAL A 33 0.31 8.57 14.27
CA VAL A 33 -0.28 7.95 13.07
C VAL A 33 0.11 6.47 12.99
N HIS A 34 1.39 6.13 13.19
CA HIS A 34 1.86 4.75 13.17
C HIS A 34 1.25 3.87 14.27
N LEU A 35 1.06 4.41 15.48
CA LEU A 35 0.37 3.69 16.55
C LEU A 35 -1.10 3.42 16.17
N PHE A 36 -1.77 4.38 15.55
CA PHE A 36 -3.14 4.20 15.08
C PHE A 36 -3.21 3.12 13.98
N ASP A 37 -2.28 3.14 13.03
CA ASP A 37 -2.19 2.12 11.98
C ASP A 37 -2.00 0.71 12.55
N LEU A 38 -1.05 0.54 13.49
CA LEU A 38 -0.82 -0.75 14.15
C LEU A 38 -2.06 -1.28 14.86
N MET A 39 -2.85 -0.39 15.47
CA MET A 39 -4.11 -0.76 16.09
C MET A 39 -5.16 -1.17 15.05
N LEU A 40 -5.17 -0.55 13.87
CA LEU A 40 -6.19 -0.76 12.84
C LEU A 40 -5.94 -2.00 11.97
N VAL A 41 -4.68 -2.36 11.70
CA VAL A 41 -4.28 -3.52 10.88
C VAL A 41 -4.97 -4.84 11.28
N PRO A 42 -4.96 -5.29 12.55
CA PRO A 42 -5.60 -6.57 12.90
C PRO A 42 -7.11 -6.55 12.61
N PHE A 43 -7.77 -5.41 12.79
CA PHE A 43 -9.19 -5.27 12.49
C PHE A 43 -9.47 -5.27 10.98
N SER A 44 -8.60 -4.64 10.18
CA SER A 44 -8.62 -4.74 8.71
C SER A 44 -8.54 -6.19 8.25
N CYS A 45 -7.51 -6.93 8.69
CA CYS A 45 -7.30 -8.33 8.33
C CYS A 45 -8.50 -9.21 8.71
N ILE A 46 -9.05 -9.05 9.93
CA ILE A 46 -10.25 -9.79 10.37
C ILE A 46 -11.45 -9.49 9.46
N ALA A 47 -11.67 -8.22 9.14
CA ALA A 47 -12.79 -7.81 8.28
C ALA A 47 -12.65 -8.36 6.85
N VAL A 48 -11.45 -8.28 6.27
CA VAL A 48 -11.13 -8.81 4.94
C VAL A 48 -11.35 -10.32 4.88
N ILE A 49 -10.86 -11.06 5.89
CA ILE A 49 -11.03 -12.52 5.96
C ILE A 49 -12.52 -12.88 6.09
N ARG A 50 -13.26 -12.21 6.97
CA ARG A 50 -14.69 -12.49 7.22
C ARG A 50 -15.62 -12.12 6.07
N ALA A 51 -15.26 -11.13 5.26
CA ALA A 51 -16.13 -10.66 4.18
C ALA A 51 -16.53 -11.77 3.21
N GLY A 52 -15.71 -12.80 3.00
CA GLY A 52 -16.10 -14.05 2.31
C GLY A 52 -16.38 -13.95 0.82
N VAL A 53 -16.34 -12.74 0.25
CA VAL A 53 -16.87 -12.42 -1.08
C VAL A 53 -15.82 -12.52 -2.17
N MET A 54 -14.58 -12.28 -1.78
CA MET A 54 -13.43 -12.32 -2.66
C MET A 54 -12.71 -13.65 -2.49
N HIS A 55 -12.07 -14.09 -3.57
CA HIS A 55 -11.24 -15.28 -3.61
C HIS A 55 -10.23 -15.29 -2.46
N ARG A 56 -9.94 -16.47 -1.93
CA ARG A 56 -9.06 -16.65 -0.76
C ARG A 56 -7.69 -16.00 -0.98
N ASN A 57 -7.09 -16.17 -2.16
CA ASN A 57 -5.77 -15.59 -2.45
C ASN A 57 -5.75 -14.07 -2.31
N PHE A 58 -6.77 -13.39 -2.84
CA PHE A 58 -6.87 -11.94 -2.77
C PHE A 58 -6.94 -11.47 -1.32
N ARG A 59 -7.77 -12.12 -0.49
CA ARG A 59 -7.87 -11.80 0.95
C ARG A 59 -6.54 -11.99 1.67
N LEU A 60 -5.85 -13.10 1.41
CA LEU A 60 -4.53 -13.36 1.98
C LEU A 60 -3.50 -12.33 1.53
N GLN A 61 -3.52 -11.93 0.26
CA GLN A 61 -2.61 -10.92 -0.29
C GLN A 61 -2.81 -9.54 0.35
N VAL A 62 -4.05 -9.12 0.56
CA VAL A 62 -4.35 -7.88 1.31
C VAL A 62 -3.82 -7.97 2.75
N CYS A 63 -4.02 -9.11 3.42
CA CYS A 63 -3.49 -9.31 4.77
C CYS A 63 -1.95 -9.36 4.81
N LEU A 64 -1.31 -9.91 3.77
CA LEU A 64 0.14 -9.90 3.62
C LEU A 64 0.65 -8.47 3.42
N ALA A 65 -0.03 -7.67 2.62
CA ALA A 65 0.29 -6.25 2.45
C ALA A 65 0.23 -5.49 3.79
N ASP A 66 -0.83 -5.71 4.57
CA ASP A 66 -0.97 -5.14 5.91
C ASP A 66 0.15 -5.64 6.85
N LEU A 67 0.59 -6.89 6.72
CA LEU A 67 1.72 -7.44 7.49
C LEU A 67 3.06 -6.79 7.11
N TYR A 68 3.35 -6.61 5.81
CA TYR A 68 4.57 -5.93 5.36
C TYR A 68 4.58 -4.46 5.80
N PHE A 69 3.40 -3.83 5.84
CA PHE A 69 3.27 -2.50 6.41
C PHE A 69 3.64 -2.46 7.90
N VAL A 70 3.15 -3.42 8.71
CA VAL A 70 3.54 -3.54 10.13
C VAL A 70 5.06 -3.68 10.29
N ILE A 71 5.71 -4.47 9.43
CA ILE A 71 7.18 -4.60 9.42
C ILE A 71 7.84 -3.24 9.17
N GLY A 72 7.33 -2.47 8.20
CA GLY A 72 7.78 -1.10 7.94
C GLY A 72 7.62 -0.16 9.15
N ILE A 73 6.48 -0.23 9.85
CA ILE A 73 6.21 0.57 11.06
C ILE A 73 7.18 0.21 12.20
N ILE A 74 7.37 -1.09 12.48
CA ILE A 74 8.29 -1.54 13.53
C ILE A 74 9.71 -1.07 13.22
N SER A 75 10.14 -1.21 11.97
CA SER A 75 11.44 -0.72 11.50
C SER A 75 11.58 0.79 11.67
N ARG A 76 10.50 1.55 11.43
CA ARG A 76 10.46 2.99 11.67
C ARG A 76 10.61 3.34 13.15
N PHE A 77 9.98 2.60 14.08
CA PHE A 77 10.18 2.83 15.51
C PHE A 77 11.61 2.56 15.98
N VAL A 78 12.28 1.55 15.41
CA VAL A 78 13.71 1.32 15.66
C VAL A 78 14.52 2.53 15.20
N ILE A 79 14.29 3.02 13.98
CA ILE A 79 14.98 4.21 13.47
C ILE A 79 14.71 5.44 14.35
N LEU A 80 13.45 5.69 14.73
CA LEU A 80 13.08 6.80 15.61
C LEU A 80 13.75 6.71 16.98
N TYR A 81 13.91 5.51 17.54
CA TYR A 81 14.62 5.32 18.79
C TYR A 81 16.08 5.78 18.68
N TYR A 82 16.76 5.45 17.58
CA TYR A 82 18.12 5.91 17.32
C TYR A 82 18.19 7.43 17.14
N GLU A 83 17.25 8.01 16.39
CA GLU A 83 17.18 9.46 16.15
C GLU A 83 16.89 10.27 17.43
N LEU A 84 16.06 9.76 18.35
CA LEU A 84 15.69 10.46 19.58
C LEU A 84 16.73 10.36 20.69
N ASN A 85 17.58 9.32 20.67
CA ASN A 85 18.60 9.08 21.70
C ASN A 85 20.02 9.44 21.23
N ASP A 86 20.17 10.05 20.05
CA ASP A 86 21.46 10.42 19.46
C ASP A 86 22.47 9.28 19.43
N ILE A 87 22.00 8.06 19.16
CA ILE A 87 22.89 6.90 19.10
C ILE A 87 23.73 7.05 17.83
N PRO A 88 25.07 7.09 17.93
CA PRO A 88 25.93 7.34 16.78
C PRO A 88 25.78 6.21 15.75
N PHE A 89 25.69 6.60 14.47
CA PHE A 89 25.72 5.64 13.37
C PHE A 89 27.04 4.87 13.41
N ARG A 90 26.97 3.55 13.43
CA ARG A 90 28.12 2.71 13.14
C ARG A 90 27.80 1.80 11.97
N GLU A 91 28.76 1.64 11.06
CA GLU A 91 28.58 0.82 9.87
C GLU A 91 28.31 -0.65 10.22
N ASP A 92 28.81 -1.11 11.37
CA ASP A 92 28.64 -2.45 11.93
C ASP A 92 27.33 -2.63 12.73
N ASP A 93 26.49 -1.60 12.84
CA ASP A 93 25.20 -1.70 13.53
C ASP A 93 24.18 -2.49 12.70
N CYS A 94 24.13 -3.80 12.95
CA CYS A 94 23.23 -4.71 12.25
C CYS A 94 21.75 -4.40 12.51
N ILE A 95 21.39 -3.83 13.66
CA ILE A 95 20.00 -3.54 14.02
C ILE A 95 19.50 -2.36 13.18
N LEU A 96 20.26 -1.26 13.18
CA LEU A 96 19.90 -0.05 12.44
C LEU A 96 19.90 -0.30 10.93
N ASN A 97 20.90 -1.02 10.41
CA ASN A 97 20.98 -1.40 9.00
C ASN A 97 19.80 -2.29 8.59
N THR A 98 19.42 -3.26 9.43
CA THR A 98 18.26 -4.13 9.14
C THR A 98 16.97 -3.33 9.15
N ALA A 99 16.77 -2.42 10.11
CA ALA A 99 15.60 -1.56 10.16
C ALA A 99 15.51 -0.63 8.93
N GLU A 100 16.63 -0.06 8.47
CA GLU A 100 16.65 0.74 7.25
C GLU A 100 16.28 -0.07 6.01
N ILE A 101 16.85 -1.27 5.84
CA ILE A 101 16.53 -2.18 4.74
C ILE A 101 15.05 -2.59 4.77
N LEU A 102 14.53 -3.01 5.93
CA LEU A 102 13.14 -3.44 6.08
C LEU A 102 12.14 -2.30 5.83
N ARG A 103 12.48 -1.08 6.23
CA ARG A 103 11.68 0.11 5.94
C ARG A 103 11.61 0.39 4.43
N LEU A 104 12.74 0.35 3.74
CA LEU A 104 12.79 0.54 2.29
C LEU A 104 12.08 -0.59 1.54
N PHE A 105 12.29 -1.84 1.95
CA PHE A 105 11.58 -3.01 1.45
C PHE A 105 10.06 -2.84 1.53
N ALA A 106 9.54 -2.35 2.67
CA ALA A 106 8.11 -2.12 2.82
C ALA A 106 7.59 -1.06 1.82
N LEU A 107 8.33 0.05 1.63
CA LEU A 107 7.96 1.09 0.67
C LEU A 107 7.98 0.56 -0.77
N ASP A 108 9.02 -0.17 -1.15
CA ASP A 108 9.17 -0.74 -2.50
C ASP A 108 8.04 -1.75 -2.79
N TYR A 109 7.72 -2.60 -1.81
CA TYR A 109 6.60 -3.55 -1.90
C TYR A 109 5.26 -2.88 -2.19
N PHE A 110 4.97 -1.72 -1.58
CA PHE A 110 3.73 -0.99 -1.85
C PHE A 110 3.64 -0.43 -3.27
N CYS A 111 4.77 -0.25 -3.93
CA CYS A 111 4.80 0.18 -5.31
C CYS A 111 4.68 -1.00 -6.31
N THR A 112 5.04 -2.22 -5.92
CA THR A 112 4.99 -3.44 -6.77
C THR A 112 3.73 -4.29 -6.53
N ILE A 113 3.04 -4.14 -5.39
CA ILE A 113 1.85 -4.94 -5.06
C ILE A 113 0.74 -4.87 -6.13
N VAL A 114 0.58 -3.72 -6.79
CA VAL A 114 -0.42 -3.53 -7.85
C VAL A 114 -0.12 -4.45 -9.04
N PHE A 115 1.16 -4.60 -9.40
CA PHE A 115 1.60 -5.53 -10.44
C PHE A 115 1.35 -6.98 -10.04
N SER A 116 1.70 -7.33 -8.80
CA SER A 116 1.44 -8.67 -8.26
C SER A 116 -0.02 -9.05 -8.36
N LEU A 117 -0.90 -8.20 -7.84
CA LEU A 117 -2.35 -8.40 -7.89
C LEU A 117 -2.86 -8.47 -9.33
N ALA A 118 -2.33 -7.64 -10.23
CA ALA A 118 -2.72 -7.68 -11.63
C ALA A 118 -2.34 -9.03 -12.29
N ILE A 119 -1.13 -9.54 -12.06
CA ILE A 119 -0.72 -10.87 -12.56
C ILE A 119 -1.62 -11.97 -11.99
N GLU A 120 -1.89 -11.94 -10.69
CA GLU A 120 -2.75 -12.93 -10.04
C GLU A 120 -4.16 -12.92 -10.64
N ARG A 121 -4.74 -11.74 -10.91
CA ARG A 121 -6.02 -11.58 -11.62
C ARG A 121 -5.94 -12.03 -13.09
N MET A 122 -4.81 -11.84 -13.75
CA MET A 122 -4.58 -12.36 -15.11
C MET A 122 -4.64 -13.89 -15.13
N VAL A 123 -3.98 -14.56 -14.18
CA VAL A 123 -4.03 -16.02 -14.03
C VAL A 123 -5.47 -16.46 -13.73
N ALA A 124 -6.17 -15.79 -12.82
CA ALA A 124 -7.58 -16.08 -12.51
C ALA A 124 -8.50 -15.93 -13.74
N THR A 125 -8.20 -14.99 -14.64
CA THR A 125 -8.96 -14.79 -15.88
C THR A 125 -8.75 -15.93 -16.89
N HIS A 126 -7.51 -16.40 -17.04
CA HIS A 126 -7.17 -17.46 -18.00
C HIS A 126 -7.53 -18.86 -17.48
N PHE A 127 -7.26 -19.12 -16.20
CA PHE A 127 -7.48 -20.41 -15.53
C PHE A 127 -8.71 -20.38 -14.62
N TRP A 128 -9.79 -19.75 -15.08
CA TRP A 128 -11.00 -19.47 -14.29
C TRP A 128 -11.60 -20.73 -13.64
N SER A 129 -11.63 -21.86 -14.35
CA SER A 129 -12.25 -23.10 -13.85
C SER A 129 -11.45 -23.74 -12.71
N TRP A 130 -10.15 -23.51 -12.66
CA TRP A 130 -9.28 -23.95 -11.57
C TRP A 130 -9.37 -23.00 -10.37
N TYR A 131 -9.46 -21.70 -10.65
CA TYR A 131 -9.61 -20.65 -9.64
C TYR A 131 -10.94 -20.73 -8.90
N GLU A 132 -12.05 -20.93 -9.61
CA GLU A 132 -13.39 -21.02 -9.01
C GLU A 132 -13.49 -22.14 -7.97
N LYS A 133 -12.83 -23.29 -8.23
CA LYS A 133 -12.80 -24.42 -7.31
C LYS A 133 -12.11 -24.11 -5.98
N CYS A 134 -11.46 -22.95 -5.85
CA CYS A 134 -10.72 -22.53 -4.66
C CYS A 134 -9.74 -23.60 -4.18
N SER A 135 -9.16 -24.37 -5.11
CA SER A 135 -8.33 -25.52 -4.75
C SER A 135 -7.10 -25.07 -3.95
N PRO A 136 -6.55 -25.88 -3.03
CA PRO A 136 -5.32 -25.54 -2.32
C PRO A 136 -4.16 -25.15 -3.25
N SER A 137 -4.10 -25.73 -4.45
CA SER A 137 -3.06 -25.42 -5.43
C SER A 137 -3.09 -23.99 -5.97
N THR A 138 -4.21 -23.25 -5.86
CA THR A 138 -4.23 -21.82 -6.24
C THR A 138 -3.34 -20.97 -5.33
N LEU A 139 -2.98 -21.45 -4.13
CA LEU A 139 -2.01 -20.79 -3.25
C LEU A 139 -0.60 -20.76 -3.86
N LEU A 140 -0.27 -21.66 -4.78
CA LEU A 140 1.01 -21.60 -5.50
C LEU A 140 1.10 -20.37 -6.40
N VAL A 141 -0.02 -19.89 -6.94
CA VAL A 141 -0.04 -18.62 -7.70
C VAL A 141 0.25 -17.45 -6.78
N LEU A 142 -0.41 -17.42 -5.61
CA LEU A 142 -0.14 -16.40 -4.61
C LEU A 142 1.34 -16.40 -4.23
N LEU A 143 1.91 -17.56 -3.89
CA LEU A 143 3.33 -17.67 -3.54
C LEU A 143 4.24 -17.21 -4.68
N GLY A 144 3.99 -17.64 -5.92
CA GLY A 144 4.81 -17.26 -7.07
C GLY A 144 4.75 -15.76 -7.37
N VAL A 145 3.57 -15.16 -7.28
CA VAL A 145 3.35 -13.72 -7.46
C VAL A 145 4.01 -12.91 -6.35
N GLU A 146 3.85 -13.34 -5.08
CA GLU A 146 4.51 -12.71 -3.94
C GLU A 146 6.03 -12.77 -4.08
N LEU A 147 6.61 -13.93 -4.40
CA LEU A 147 8.06 -14.05 -4.63
C LEU A 147 8.55 -13.13 -5.76
N LEU A 148 7.74 -12.94 -6.81
CA LEU A 148 8.08 -12.04 -7.91
C LEU A 148 8.19 -10.57 -7.49
N SER A 149 7.47 -10.15 -6.43
CA SER A 149 7.62 -8.81 -5.84
C SER A 149 8.68 -8.78 -4.73
N LEU A 150 8.63 -9.73 -3.80
CA LEU A 150 9.53 -9.73 -2.64
C LEU A 150 11.00 -9.81 -2.99
N VAL A 151 11.38 -10.58 -4.03
CA VAL A 151 12.78 -10.74 -4.42
C VAL A 151 13.41 -9.40 -4.85
N PRO A 152 12.87 -8.66 -5.84
CA PRO A 152 13.44 -7.35 -6.18
C PRO A 152 13.34 -6.34 -5.03
N ASP A 153 12.22 -6.31 -4.30
CA ASP A 153 11.97 -5.33 -3.24
C ASP A 153 12.88 -5.52 -2.01
N LEU A 154 13.38 -6.73 -1.77
CA LEU A 154 14.40 -6.98 -0.74
C LEU A 154 15.82 -6.79 -1.28
N THR A 155 16.07 -7.21 -2.52
CA THR A 155 17.41 -7.20 -3.12
C THR A 155 17.88 -5.79 -3.41
N LEU A 156 17.02 -4.89 -3.88
CA LEU A 156 17.40 -3.54 -4.27
C LEU A 156 17.85 -2.67 -3.09
N PRO A 157 17.10 -2.57 -1.97
CA PRO A 157 17.58 -1.87 -0.78
C PRO A 157 18.88 -2.46 -0.23
N PHE A 158 19.02 -3.80 -0.27
CA PHE A 158 20.24 -4.47 0.17
C PHE A 158 21.45 -4.10 -0.70
N LEU A 159 21.33 -4.20 -2.03
CA LEU A 159 22.39 -3.82 -2.97
C LEU A 159 22.74 -2.34 -2.88
N SER A 160 21.73 -1.48 -2.69
CA SER A 160 21.93 -0.05 -2.48
C SER A 160 22.71 0.20 -1.20
N ARG A 161 22.30 -0.43 -0.09
CA ARG A 161 22.98 -0.31 1.20
C ARG A 161 24.42 -0.84 1.18
N ALA A 162 24.69 -1.88 0.39
CA ALA A 162 26.01 -2.44 0.19
C ALA A 162 26.93 -1.57 -0.69
N GLY A 163 26.44 -0.45 -1.23
CA GLY A 163 27.21 0.43 -2.11
C GLY A 163 27.36 -0.10 -3.54
N ILE A 164 26.65 -1.19 -3.90
CA ILE A 164 26.77 -1.84 -5.20
C ILE A 164 25.99 -1.05 -6.27
N ILE A 165 24.82 -0.52 -5.90
CA ILE A 165 24.00 0.33 -6.76
C ILE A 165 23.74 1.69 -6.11
N SER A 166 23.62 2.74 -6.92
CA SER A 166 23.22 4.06 -6.45
C SER A 166 21.71 4.10 -6.18
N HIS A 167 21.29 4.89 -5.18
CA HIS A 167 19.89 5.17 -4.86
C HIS A 167 19.10 5.72 -6.06
N VAL A 168 19.76 6.38 -7.01
CA VAL A 168 19.14 6.84 -8.26
C VAL A 168 18.63 5.67 -9.09
N TYR A 169 19.36 4.54 -9.15
CA TYR A 169 18.91 3.35 -9.86
C TYR A 169 17.71 2.70 -9.17
N VAL A 170 17.69 2.67 -7.84
CA VAL A 170 16.54 2.19 -7.06
C VAL A 170 15.31 3.05 -7.39
N PHE A 171 15.45 4.38 -7.36
CA PHE A 171 14.36 5.29 -7.71
C PHE A 171 13.86 5.09 -9.15
N VAL A 172 14.76 5.00 -10.13
CA VAL A 172 14.39 4.76 -11.54
C VAL A 172 13.68 3.42 -11.70
N PHE A 173 14.20 2.36 -11.08
CA PHE A 173 13.54 1.05 -11.04
C PHE A 173 12.13 1.19 -10.48
N GLN A 174 11.97 1.91 -9.36
CA GLN A 174 10.69 2.04 -8.70
C GLN A 174 9.64 2.76 -9.56
N VAL A 175 10.05 3.83 -10.27
CA VAL A 175 9.19 4.55 -11.22
C VAL A 175 8.78 3.65 -12.38
N VAL A 176 9.71 2.88 -12.94
CA VAL A 176 9.42 1.93 -14.04
C VAL A 176 8.51 0.80 -13.57
N ALA A 177 8.78 0.22 -12.39
CA ALA A 177 7.97 -0.82 -11.78
C ALA A 177 6.55 -0.33 -11.51
N TRP A 178 6.40 0.86 -10.91
CA TRP A 178 5.09 1.45 -10.65
C TRP A 178 4.32 1.75 -11.96
N THR A 179 4.98 2.37 -12.94
CA THR A 179 4.35 2.70 -14.23
C THR A 179 3.89 1.44 -14.96
N SER A 180 4.75 0.41 -15.02
CA SER A 180 4.39 -0.87 -15.64
C SER A 180 3.27 -1.59 -14.89
N SER A 181 3.25 -1.52 -13.55
CA SER A 181 2.16 -2.04 -12.71
C SER A 181 0.82 -1.44 -13.10
N VAL A 182 0.75 -0.11 -13.23
CA VAL A 182 -0.48 0.60 -13.60
C VAL A 182 -0.93 0.22 -15.02
N LEU A 183 0.00 0.16 -15.99
CA LEU A 183 -0.34 -0.20 -17.37
C LEU A 183 -0.88 -1.64 -17.48
N ILE A 184 -0.24 -2.59 -16.79
CA ILE A 184 -0.67 -3.99 -16.76
C ILE A 184 -2.04 -4.12 -16.07
N PHE A 185 -2.22 -3.43 -14.95
CA PHE A 185 -3.50 -3.35 -14.23
C PHE A 185 -4.63 -2.85 -15.15
N LEU A 186 -4.43 -1.71 -15.82
CA LEU A 186 -5.43 -1.13 -16.72
C LEU A 186 -5.73 -2.06 -17.90
N ARG A 187 -4.71 -2.64 -18.51
CA ARG A 187 -4.88 -3.60 -19.61
C ARG A 187 -5.75 -4.79 -19.20
N ILE A 188 -5.47 -5.41 -18.05
CA ILE A 188 -6.22 -6.59 -17.59
C ILE A 188 -7.64 -6.19 -17.17
N TYR A 189 -7.83 -5.02 -16.58
CA TYR A 189 -9.15 -4.46 -16.31
C TYR A 189 -9.97 -4.32 -17.61
N HIS A 190 -9.42 -3.70 -18.64
CA HIS A 190 -10.09 -3.53 -19.93
C HIS A 190 -10.44 -4.88 -20.59
N VAL A 191 -9.54 -5.88 -20.51
CA VAL A 191 -9.83 -7.25 -20.98
C VAL A 191 -11.03 -7.85 -20.25
N ASN A 192 -11.08 -7.75 -18.91
CA ASN A 192 -12.20 -8.28 -18.12
C ASN A 192 -13.52 -7.54 -18.42
N VAL A 193 -13.49 -6.22 -18.56
CA VAL A 193 -14.67 -5.43 -18.95
C VAL A 193 -15.17 -5.81 -20.36
N SER A 194 -14.25 -5.99 -21.32
CA SER A 194 -14.58 -6.43 -22.67
C SER A 194 -15.23 -7.82 -22.69
N LEU A 195 -14.66 -8.77 -21.93
CA LEU A 195 -15.25 -10.11 -21.74
C LEU A 195 -16.65 -10.02 -21.13
N SER A 196 -16.85 -9.18 -20.11
CA SER A 196 -18.15 -8.95 -19.47
C SER A 196 -19.19 -8.41 -20.46
N LYS A 197 -18.82 -7.39 -21.26
CA LYS A 197 -19.68 -6.83 -22.32
C LYS A 197 -20.00 -7.86 -23.40
N GLY A 198 -19.04 -8.72 -23.76
CA GLY A 198 -19.25 -9.83 -24.69
C GLY A 198 -20.28 -10.84 -24.19
N MET A 199 -20.19 -11.23 -22.90
CA MET A 199 -21.13 -12.16 -22.28
C MET A 199 -22.55 -11.58 -22.13
N ALA A 200 -22.69 -10.24 -22.08
CA ALA A 200 -23.99 -9.57 -22.00
C ALA A 200 -24.77 -9.58 -23.33
N LYS A 201 -24.11 -9.83 -24.49
CA LYS A 201 -24.76 -9.84 -25.82
C LYS A 201 -25.57 -11.11 -26.11
N GLY A 202 -25.60 -12.08 -25.21
CA GLY A 202 -26.35 -13.33 -25.33
C GLY A 202 -25.47 -14.55 -25.15
N ALA A 203 -26.06 -15.62 -24.62
CA ALA A 203 -25.37 -16.89 -24.42
C ALA A 203 -25.25 -17.62 -25.76
N VAL A 204 -24.03 -17.82 -26.24
CA VAL A 204 -23.75 -18.78 -27.31
C VAL A 204 -23.64 -20.16 -26.64
N LEU A 205 -24.51 -21.10 -27.04
CA LEU A 205 -24.76 -22.38 -26.35
C LEU A 205 -23.49 -23.19 -25.98
N GLU A 206 -22.41 -23.06 -26.76
CA GLU A 206 -21.17 -23.83 -26.54
C GLU A 206 -20.09 -23.11 -25.74
N THR A 207 -20.20 -21.80 -25.53
CA THR A 207 -19.15 -21.00 -24.86
C THR A 207 -19.60 -20.38 -23.53
N TYR A 208 -20.89 -20.48 -23.23
CA TYR A 208 -21.45 -19.94 -22.00
C TYR A 208 -21.14 -20.83 -20.80
N SER A 209 -20.46 -20.25 -19.81
CA SER A 209 -20.23 -20.85 -18.51
C SER A 209 -20.62 -19.84 -17.44
N VAL A 210 -21.57 -20.20 -16.58
CA VAL A 210 -22.02 -19.39 -15.43
C VAL A 210 -20.82 -19.07 -14.53
N ALA A 211 -19.98 -20.07 -14.31
CA ALA A 211 -18.72 -19.98 -13.57
C ALA A 211 -17.77 -18.93 -14.13
N ARG A 212 -17.55 -18.95 -15.45
CA ARG A 212 -16.69 -17.95 -16.11
C ARG A 212 -17.25 -16.54 -15.95
N THR A 213 -18.57 -16.39 -16.05
CA THR A 213 -19.24 -15.09 -15.87
C THR A 213 -19.06 -14.57 -14.44
N PHE A 214 -19.18 -15.46 -13.44
CA PHE A 214 -18.94 -15.13 -12.05
C PHE A 214 -17.49 -14.68 -11.81
N GLN A 215 -16.50 -15.41 -12.33
CA GLN A 215 -15.08 -15.08 -12.16
C GLN A 215 -14.71 -13.72 -12.78
N VAL A 216 -15.21 -13.41 -13.98
CA VAL A 216 -14.94 -12.12 -14.63
C VAL A 216 -15.58 -10.97 -13.84
N ARG A 217 -16.81 -11.15 -13.34
CA ARG A 217 -17.47 -10.14 -12.49
C ARG A 217 -16.71 -9.92 -11.18
N GLU A 218 -16.27 -11.00 -10.54
CA GLU A 218 -15.44 -10.93 -9.34
C GLU A 218 -14.14 -10.16 -9.62
N ASN A 219 -13.45 -10.46 -10.72
CA ASN A 219 -12.22 -9.75 -11.09
C ASN A 219 -12.45 -8.25 -11.28
N ILE A 220 -13.54 -7.85 -11.96
CA ILE A 220 -13.90 -6.42 -12.11
C ILE A 220 -14.17 -5.78 -10.74
N GLU A 221 -14.89 -6.46 -9.84
CA GLU A 221 -15.13 -5.96 -8.48
C GLU A 221 -13.81 -5.79 -7.71
N VAL A 222 -12.89 -6.75 -7.82
CA VAL A 222 -11.55 -6.68 -7.22
C VAL A 222 -10.74 -5.51 -7.77
N PHE A 223 -10.73 -5.30 -9.08
CA PHE A 223 -10.03 -4.16 -9.69
C PHE A 223 -10.59 -2.82 -9.20
N ARG A 224 -11.92 -2.67 -9.13
CA ARG A 224 -12.56 -1.46 -8.60
C ARG A 224 -12.22 -1.23 -7.13
N TYR A 225 -12.20 -2.30 -6.34
CA TYR A 225 -11.82 -2.24 -4.93
C TYR A 225 -10.35 -1.81 -4.77
N MET A 226 -9.43 -2.42 -5.53
CA MET A 226 -8.01 -2.05 -5.50
C MET A 226 -7.78 -0.59 -5.91
N PHE A 227 -8.40 -0.14 -7.00
CA PHE A 227 -8.27 1.25 -7.43
C PHE A 227 -8.81 2.22 -6.37
N SER A 228 -9.96 1.90 -5.78
CA SER A 228 -10.57 2.67 -4.69
C SER A 228 -9.70 2.72 -3.43
N MET A 229 -8.89 1.70 -3.19
CA MET A 229 -7.94 1.63 -2.09
C MET A 229 -6.64 2.41 -2.39
N VAL A 230 -6.06 2.21 -3.58
CA VAL A 230 -4.75 2.74 -3.96
C VAL A 230 -4.82 4.21 -4.36
N ALA A 231 -5.86 4.66 -5.06
CA ALA A 231 -5.91 6.03 -5.57
C ALA A 231 -5.89 7.10 -4.45
N PRO A 232 -6.68 7.00 -3.36
CA PRO A 232 -6.58 7.94 -2.25
C PRO A 232 -5.20 7.95 -1.60
N ALA A 233 -4.61 6.77 -1.40
CA ALA A 233 -3.28 6.64 -0.83
C ALA A 233 -2.22 7.31 -1.73
N ALA A 234 -2.26 7.05 -3.04
CA ALA A 234 -1.36 7.66 -4.02
C ALA A 234 -1.46 9.19 -4.05
N ILE A 235 -2.65 9.76 -3.88
CA ILE A 235 -2.82 11.22 -3.78
C ILE A 235 -2.15 11.75 -2.52
N VAL A 236 -2.33 11.06 -1.38
CA VAL A 236 -1.74 11.42 -0.08
C VAL A 236 -0.21 11.27 -0.09
N SER A 237 0.37 10.43 -0.96
CA SER A 237 1.82 10.28 -1.08
C SER A 237 2.49 11.32 -1.98
N LEU A 238 1.75 12.08 -2.81
CA LEU A 238 2.34 13.12 -3.66
C LEU A 238 3.22 14.13 -2.90
N PRO A 239 2.81 14.66 -1.72
CA PRO A 239 3.66 15.53 -0.92
C PRO A 239 4.96 14.86 -0.44
N ALA A 240 4.96 13.53 -0.21
CA ALA A 240 6.18 12.80 0.14
C ALA A 240 7.20 12.89 -1.00
N PHE A 241 6.78 12.68 -2.24
CA PHE A 241 7.67 12.83 -3.40
C PHE A 241 8.22 14.25 -3.56
N LEU A 242 7.40 15.27 -3.30
CA LEU A 242 7.85 16.66 -3.30
C LEU A 242 8.88 16.92 -2.19
N CYS A 243 8.66 16.35 -1.00
CA CYS A 243 9.59 16.46 0.12
C CYS A 243 10.93 15.77 -0.19
N PHE A 244 10.88 14.57 -0.77
CA PHE A 244 12.07 13.84 -1.23
C PHE A 244 12.83 14.64 -2.29
N ALA A 245 12.14 15.15 -3.31
CA ALA A 245 12.75 15.94 -4.38
C ALA A 245 13.40 17.23 -3.84
N PHE A 246 12.74 17.93 -2.92
CA PHE A 246 13.30 19.13 -2.31
C PHE A 246 14.52 18.81 -1.42
N ARG A 247 14.50 17.69 -0.68
CA ARG A 247 15.67 17.23 0.07
C ARG A 247 16.84 16.89 -0.85
N ALA A 248 16.58 16.25 -1.99
CA ALA A 248 17.60 15.81 -2.93
C ALA A 248 18.19 16.99 -3.73
N TYR A 249 17.35 17.85 -4.30
CA TYR A 249 17.73 18.87 -5.29
C TYR A 249 17.66 20.32 -4.78
N GLY A 250 17.18 20.55 -3.55
CA GLY A 250 17.10 21.89 -2.97
C GLY A 250 18.48 22.53 -2.71
N PRO A 251 18.58 23.88 -2.63
CA PRO A 251 19.83 24.58 -2.36
C PRO A 251 20.56 24.08 -1.10
N HIS A 252 21.88 23.97 -1.15
CA HIS A 252 22.68 23.51 0.00
C HIS A 252 22.62 24.48 1.20
N ASP A 253 22.48 25.78 0.93
CA ASP A 253 22.39 26.80 1.97
C ASP A 253 21.11 26.68 2.82
N TRP A 254 20.08 25.99 2.31
CA TRP A 254 18.80 25.78 2.99
C TRP A 254 18.84 24.54 3.88
N TYR A 255 19.88 24.44 4.71
CA TYR A 255 20.20 23.26 5.50
C TYR A 255 19.03 22.84 6.41
N LEU A 256 18.55 23.74 7.27
CA LEU A 256 17.42 23.46 8.18
C LEU A 256 16.14 23.08 7.43
N ALA A 257 15.81 23.80 6.36
CA ALA A 257 14.60 23.53 5.57
C ALA A 257 14.63 22.15 4.92
N ARG A 258 15.80 21.72 4.39
CA ARG A 258 15.96 20.36 3.83
C ARG A 258 15.73 19.29 4.88
N HIS A 259 16.17 19.48 6.12
CA HIS A 259 15.96 18.53 7.22
C HIS A 259 14.51 18.53 7.72
N LEU A 260 13.86 19.69 7.82
CA LEU A 260 12.43 19.78 8.18
C LEU A 260 11.55 19.09 7.14
N VAL A 261 11.85 19.29 5.85
CA VAL A 261 11.14 18.64 4.75
C VAL A 261 11.40 17.13 4.76
N TRP A 262 12.61 16.69 5.10
CA TRP A 262 12.91 15.27 5.28
C TRP A 262 12.13 14.64 6.46
N ALA A 263 12.05 15.32 7.60
CA ALA A 263 11.23 14.85 8.71
C ALA A 263 9.73 14.83 8.34
N SER A 264 9.29 15.73 7.45
CA SER A 264 7.91 15.78 6.95
C SER A 264 7.60 14.66 5.93
N PHE A 265 8.60 14.21 5.16
CA PHE A 265 8.47 13.03 4.29
C PHE A 265 7.99 11.81 5.08
N ASP A 266 8.55 11.58 6.27
CA ASP A 266 8.14 10.48 7.15
C ASP A 266 6.64 10.56 7.52
N ILE A 267 6.14 11.75 7.87
CA ILE A 267 4.71 11.97 8.15
C ILE A 267 3.87 11.59 6.93
N PHE A 268 4.26 12.03 5.73
CA PHE A 268 3.46 11.72 4.53
C PHE A 268 3.51 10.23 4.17
N CYS A 269 4.60 9.51 4.47
CA CYS A 269 4.63 8.05 4.39
C CYS A 269 3.69 7.39 5.40
N ALA A 270 3.62 7.89 6.64
CA ALA A 270 2.68 7.41 7.65
C ALA A 270 1.22 7.69 7.22
N LEU A 271 0.93 8.90 6.72
CA LEU A 271 -0.38 9.27 6.21
C LEU A 271 -0.79 8.46 4.97
N PHE A 272 0.16 8.11 4.09
CA PHE A 272 -0.08 7.19 2.98
C PHE A 272 -0.58 5.83 3.50
N GLY A 273 0.09 5.28 4.51
CA GLY A 273 -0.29 4.02 5.13
C GLY A 273 -1.68 4.07 5.78
N LEU A 274 -1.95 5.12 6.55
CA LEU A 274 -3.27 5.38 7.11
C LEU A 274 -4.34 5.51 6.03
N ALA A 275 -4.07 6.27 4.97
CA ALA A 275 -5.01 6.45 3.87
C ALA A 275 -5.29 5.13 3.15
N TYR A 276 -4.26 4.30 2.91
CA TYR A 276 -4.38 2.96 2.35
C TYR A 276 -5.24 2.06 3.24
N LEU A 277 -4.92 1.96 4.53
CA LEU A 277 -5.55 1.06 5.49
C LEU A 277 -7.00 1.45 5.77
N VAL A 278 -7.26 2.74 5.95
CA VAL A 278 -8.64 3.23 6.05
C VAL A 278 -9.36 2.85 4.76
N SER A 279 -8.81 3.23 3.59
CA SER A 279 -9.42 2.96 2.27
C SER A 279 -9.67 1.48 2.02
N SER A 280 -8.83 0.55 2.49
CA SER A 280 -9.03 -0.89 2.34
C SER A 280 -10.29 -1.37 3.08
N ILE A 281 -10.55 -0.86 4.27
CA ILE A 281 -11.73 -1.18 5.07
C ILE A 281 -12.98 -0.58 4.42
N ILE A 282 -12.89 0.69 4.04
CA ILE A 282 -14.06 1.46 3.64
C ILE A 282 -14.47 1.08 2.19
N SER A 283 -13.54 0.79 1.27
CA SER A 283 -13.81 0.64 -0.18
C SER A 283 -14.77 -0.48 -0.59
N ASN A 284 -14.91 -1.53 0.22
CA ASN A 284 -15.91 -2.56 -0.02
C ASN A 284 -16.97 -2.56 1.10
N GLN A 285 -18.24 -2.46 0.73
CA GLN A 285 -19.33 -2.40 1.71
C GLN A 285 -19.41 -3.66 2.59
N ARG A 286 -19.04 -4.83 2.07
CA ARG A 286 -19.09 -6.09 2.81
C ARG A 286 -17.95 -6.14 3.83
N ILE A 287 -16.74 -5.73 3.44
CA ILE A 287 -15.60 -5.56 4.37
C ILE A 287 -15.95 -4.54 5.46
N TYR A 288 -16.50 -3.39 5.10
CA TYR A 288 -16.91 -2.37 6.07
C TYR A 288 -17.97 -2.90 7.05
N LYS A 289 -18.97 -3.65 6.57
CA LYS A 289 -19.97 -4.28 7.45
C LYS A 289 -19.33 -5.27 8.43
N GLU A 290 -18.41 -6.11 7.96
CA GLU A 290 -17.67 -7.04 8.83
C GLU A 290 -16.79 -6.31 9.86
N PHE A 291 -16.16 -5.20 9.46
CA PHE A 291 -15.41 -4.33 10.36
C PHE A 291 -16.29 -3.76 11.47
N LEU A 292 -17.48 -3.26 11.13
CA LEU A 292 -18.46 -2.76 12.11
C LEU A 292 -18.99 -3.85 13.06
N ASN A 293 -18.96 -5.12 12.64
CA ASN A 293 -19.40 -6.26 13.44
C ASN A 293 -18.31 -6.78 14.40
N ILE A 294 -17.10 -6.23 14.37
CA ILE A 294 -16.05 -6.57 15.34
C ILE A 294 -16.45 -6.03 16.72
N GLY A 295 -16.46 -6.88 17.74
CA GLY A 295 -17.04 -6.56 19.06
C GLY A 295 -16.48 -5.30 19.73
N ILE A 296 -15.17 -5.02 19.60
CA ILE A 296 -14.55 -3.81 20.15
C ILE A 296 -15.00 -2.57 19.35
N VAL A 297 -15.03 -2.65 18.03
CA VAL A 297 -15.45 -1.56 17.14
C VAL A 297 -16.93 -1.22 17.35
N SER A 298 -17.79 -2.24 17.44
CA SER A 298 -19.23 -2.05 17.67
C SER A 298 -19.51 -1.41 19.03
N LEU A 299 -18.76 -1.79 20.08
CA LEU A 299 -18.85 -1.18 21.41
C LEU A 299 -18.45 0.30 21.37
N LEU A 300 -17.33 0.64 20.72
CA LEU A 300 -16.90 2.04 20.58
C LEU A 300 -17.93 2.87 19.82
N LEU A 301 -18.44 2.37 18.70
CA LEU A 301 -19.45 3.07 17.90
C LEU A 301 -20.80 3.21 18.59
N SER A 302 -21.20 2.23 19.42
CA SER A 302 -22.42 2.36 20.23
C SER A 302 -22.34 3.51 21.24
N LYS A 303 -21.14 3.81 21.75
CA LYS A 303 -20.92 4.94 22.67
C LYS A 303 -20.86 6.28 21.93
N CYS A 304 -20.35 6.30 20.70
CA CYS A 304 -20.23 7.51 19.89
C CYS A 304 -21.48 7.88 19.09
N GLY A 305 -22.55 7.07 19.12
CA GLY A 305 -23.78 7.31 18.36
C GLY A 305 -23.76 6.65 16.97
N ARG A 306 -24.37 5.47 16.86
CA ARG A 306 -24.36 4.60 15.66
C ARG A 306 -24.95 5.24 14.40
N GLU A 307 -25.83 6.24 14.55
CA GLU A 307 -26.53 6.87 13.41
C GLU A 307 -25.60 7.70 12.52
N GLU A 308 -24.54 8.30 13.07
CA GLU A 308 -23.61 9.10 12.28
C GLU A 308 -22.73 8.24 11.37
N ALA A 309 -22.31 7.06 11.84
CA ALA A 309 -21.52 6.12 11.06
C ALA A 309 -22.24 5.63 9.78
N LEU A 310 -23.57 5.53 9.82
CA LEU A 310 -24.40 5.18 8.66
C LEU A 310 -24.53 6.33 7.66
N LYS A 311 -24.56 7.59 8.13
CA LYS A 311 -24.59 8.77 7.26
C LYS A 311 -23.29 8.91 6.45
N VAL A 312 -22.13 8.68 7.09
CA VAL A 312 -20.82 8.71 6.42
C VAL A 312 -20.75 7.69 5.28
N SER A 313 -21.33 6.50 5.47
CA SER A 313 -21.41 5.48 4.41
C SER A 313 -22.16 5.95 3.16
N LYS A 314 -23.19 6.81 3.30
CA LYS A 314 -23.99 7.31 2.16
C LYS A 314 -23.24 8.37 1.36
N ILE A 315 -22.65 9.37 2.02
CA ILE A 315 -21.83 10.41 1.35
C ILE A 315 -20.70 9.76 0.57
N ARG A 316 -20.15 8.70 1.14
CA ARG A 316 -19.04 7.97 0.56
C ARG A 316 -19.45 7.11 -0.64
N GLN A 317 -20.61 6.47 -0.62
CA GLN A 317 -21.14 5.80 -1.82
C GLN A 317 -21.19 6.77 -3.00
N ILE A 318 -21.58 8.02 -2.78
CA ILE A 318 -21.63 9.05 -3.84
C ILE A 318 -20.24 9.36 -4.39
N LEU A 319 -19.25 9.58 -3.52
CA LEU A 319 -17.87 9.88 -3.96
C LEU A 319 -17.24 8.70 -4.74
N PHE A 320 -17.43 7.46 -4.27
CA PHE A 320 -16.85 6.28 -4.93
C PHE A 320 -17.62 5.84 -6.19
N LEU A 321 -18.95 6.04 -6.26
CA LEU A 321 -19.73 5.81 -7.48
C LEU A 321 -19.23 6.68 -8.62
N ASN A 322 -18.91 7.96 -8.35
CA ASN A 322 -18.38 8.86 -9.37
C ASN A 322 -17.03 8.38 -9.94
N PHE A 323 -16.14 7.83 -9.09
CA PHE A 323 -14.87 7.27 -9.56
C PHE A 323 -15.02 5.95 -10.33
N SER A 324 -15.94 5.07 -9.92
CA SER A 324 -16.23 3.86 -10.70
C SER A 324 -16.80 4.20 -12.08
N ASN A 325 -17.66 5.22 -12.16
CA ASN A 325 -18.20 5.70 -13.43
C ASN A 325 -17.08 6.27 -14.31
N LEU A 326 -16.13 7.00 -13.72
CA LEU A 326 -14.96 7.50 -14.43
C LEU A 326 -14.14 6.38 -15.07
N LEU A 327 -13.90 5.27 -14.37
CA LEU A 327 -13.20 4.10 -14.95
C LEU A 327 -13.96 3.44 -16.10
N ASP A 328 -15.29 3.45 -16.04
CA ASP A 328 -16.15 2.89 -17.10
C ASP A 328 -16.22 3.81 -18.34
N GLU A 329 -15.92 5.11 -18.17
CA GLU A 329 -15.89 6.13 -19.23
C GLU A 329 -14.57 6.19 -20.01
N ILE A 330 -13.47 5.62 -19.50
CA ILE A 330 -12.19 5.61 -20.21
C ILE A 330 -12.33 4.77 -21.50
N PRO A 331 -12.22 5.39 -22.70
CA PRO A 331 -12.32 4.67 -23.96
C PRO A 331 -11.19 3.63 -24.07
N ALA A 332 -11.55 2.45 -24.57
CA ALA A 332 -10.67 1.29 -24.69
C ALA A 332 -9.56 1.47 -25.72
#